data_AF-D6A139-F1
#
_entry.id   AF-D6A139-F1
#
_cell.length_a   1.000
_cell.length_b   1.000
_cell.length_c   1.000
_cell.angle_alpha   90.00
_cell.angle_beta   90.00
_cell.angle_gamma   90.00
#
_symmetry.space_group_name_H-M   'P 1'
#
loop_
_entity.id
_entity.type
_entity.pdbx_description
1 polymer ?
#
loop_
_entity_poly.entity_id
_entity_poly.type
_entity_poly.pdbx_seq_one_letter_code
_entity_poly.pdbx_strand_id
1 'polypeptide(L)'
;MTLFADAVRAAGLPAPRAVPWEQVLRSSGAEFTADEVVRLDSPGENPEVDRLLRGAQDPTRVEGSALWYARFTRALRGLRGGVRLDDADELAVLFDKRRCHAALAAADVPVPCSPTSGPGAVQPSGWDDVRAVMRDHRMPRLFVKLAHGSSASGVLAVESSGGGRIRATTSVELAPDGRLFNSLKVRRYERERDIAAIVDALAPDGLHLERWLPKASQRGRAADLRVVVVDGRATHAVVRTGASPLTNLHLGGRRGDLDAARDAVEAAGARWTDVLAVCERAAACFPRTLCVGVDLLPAVGWRRFAIGEVNAFGDLLPRLTGLPGSGAEGLDTYAAQVAAVLRRAGRVTAPHPAGSDHRHHQHHRHHQHRTGPTHASA
;
A
#
# COMPACT_ATOMS: atom_id res chain seq x y z
N MET A 1 -11.49 -9.44 14.94
CA MET A 1 -11.63 -10.75 14.28
C MET A 1 -13.09 -11.11 13.92
N THR A 2 -14.10 -10.32 14.28
CA THR A 2 -15.51 -10.62 13.95
C THR A 2 -15.89 -10.25 12.51
N LEU A 3 -15.52 -9.06 12.04
CA LEU A 3 -16.03 -8.49 10.78
C LEU A 3 -15.80 -9.36 9.52
N PHE A 4 -14.60 -9.92 9.33
CA PHE A 4 -14.36 -10.80 8.19
C PHE A 4 -15.15 -12.12 8.31
N ALA A 5 -15.21 -12.70 9.51
CA ALA A 5 -16.00 -13.91 9.74
C ALA A 5 -17.50 -13.66 9.52
N ASP A 6 -17.98 -12.47 9.86
CA ASP A 6 -19.37 -12.05 9.62
C ASP A 6 -19.63 -11.90 8.11
N ALA A 7 -18.70 -11.32 7.35
CA ALA A 7 -18.79 -11.27 5.88
C ALA A 7 -18.80 -12.67 5.24
N VAL A 8 -18.00 -13.60 5.75
CA VAL A 8 -18.00 -15.01 5.30
C VAL A 8 -19.35 -15.68 5.56
N ARG A 9 -19.91 -15.51 6.78
CA ARG A 9 -21.24 -16.04 7.12
C ARG A 9 -22.36 -15.40 6.30
N ALA A 10 -22.29 -14.08 6.07
CA ALA A 10 -23.26 -13.36 5.25
C ALA A 10 -23.26 -13.85 3.79
N ALA A 11 -22.13 -14.38 3.31
CA ALA A 11 -22.03 -15.04 2.01
C ALA A 11 -22.52 -16.50 2.02
N GLY A 12 -23.08 -17.00 3.12
CA GLY A 12 -23.61 -18.36 3.25
C GLY A 12 -22.55 -19.44 3.49
N LEU A 13 -21.32 -19.06 3.82
CA LEU A 13 -20.23 -20.00 4.08
C LEU A 13 -20.12 -20.34 5.58
N PRO A 14 -19.55 -21.51 5.93
CA PRO A 14 -19.20 -21.82 7.32
C PRO A 14 -18.26 -20.78 7.93
N ALA A 15 -18.35 -20.60 9.25
CA ALA A 15 -17.47 -19.67 9.95
C ALA A 15 -16.00 -20.07 9.74
N PRO A 16 -15.10 -19.12 9.40
CA PRO A 16 -13.69 -19.43 9.22
C PRO A 16 -13.05 -19.78 10.56
N ARG A 17 -12.16 -20.77 10.55
CA ARG A 17 -11.31 -21.07 11.71
C ARG A 17 -10.24 -19.98 11.84
N ALA A 18 -10.15 -19.39 13.03
CA ALA A 18 -9.14 -18.38 13.33
C ALA A 18 -7.87 -19.02 13.92
N VAL A 19 -6.70 -18.70 13.36
CA VAL A 19 -5.39 -19.06 13.93
C VAL A 19 -4.77 -17.79 14.53
N PRO A 20 -4.58 -17.70 15.86
CA PRO A 20 -4.02 -16.50 16.48
C PRO A 20 -2.55 -16.28 16.10
N TRP A 21 -2.17 -15.02 15.86
CA TRP A 21 -0.77 -14.66 15.58
C TRP A 21 0.19 -15.08 16.69
N GLU A 22 -0.24 -15.06 17.96
CA GLU A 22 0.59 -15.54 19.07
C GLU A 22 1.04 -16.99 18.86
N GLN A 23 0.11 -17.87 18.46
CA GLN A 23 0.41 -19.27 18.18
C GLN A 23 1.37 -19.40 17.00
N VAL A 24 1.11 -18.67 15.91
CA VAL A 24 1.97 -18.68 14.71
C VAL A 24 3.40 -18.23 15.05
N LEU A 25 3.54 -17.18 15.86
CA LEU A 25 4.84 -16.62 16.23
C LEU A 25 5.62 -17.53 17.17
N ARG A 26 4.95 -18.16 18.15
CA ARG A 26 5.61 -19.10 19.09
C ARG A 26 6.04 -20.38 18.38
N SER A 27 5.22 -20.89 17.47
CA SER A 27 5.51 -22.10 16.70
C SER A 27 6.36 -21.84 15.45
N SER A 28 6.69 -20.57 15.17
CA SER A 28 7.39 -20.13 13.95
C SER A 28 6.72 -20.60 12.65
N GLY A 29 5.39 -20.67 12.63
CA GLY A 29 4.60 -21.12 11.48
C GLY A 29 3.23 -21.67 11.87
N ALA A 30 2.49 -22.10 10.85
CA ALA A 30 1.23 -22.84 10.96
C ALA A 30 1.05 -23.69 9.69
N GLU A 31 0.31 -24.78 9.82
CA GLU A 31 0.01 -25.71 8.73
C GLU A 31 -1.48 -25.67 8.41
N PHE A 32 -1.78 -25.71 7.11
CA PHE A 32 -3.11 -25.71 6.54
C PHE A 32 -3.22 -26.84 5.51
N THR A 33 -4.40 -27.43 5.35
CA THR A 33 -4.62 -28.44 4.31
C THR A 33 -4.59 -27.80 2.92
N ALA A 34 -4.35 -28.59 1.86
CA ALA A 34 -4.17 -28.06 0.51
C ALA A 34 -5.41 -27.35 -0.06
N ASP A 35 -6.59 -27.69 0.43
CA ASP A 35 -7.90 -27.15 0.05
C ASP A 35 -8.36 -25.96 0.91
N GLU A 36 -7.70 -25.68 2.04
CA GLU A 36 -8.01 -24.53 2.89
C GLU A 36 -7.64 -23.21 2.19
N VAL A 37 -8.57 -22.28 2.09
CA VAL A 37 -8.28 -20.89 1.66
C VAL A 37 -7.83 -20.08 2.87
N VAL A 38 -6.62 -19.53 2.82
CA VAL A 38 -5.98 -18.85 3.95
C VAL A 38 -5.88 -17.36 3.68
N ARG A 39 -6.61 -16.56 4.45
CA ARG A 39 -6.45 -15.10 4.53
C ARG A 39 -5.51 -14.76 5.67
N LEU A 40 -4.55 -13.87 5.41
CA LEU A 40 -3.76 -13.27 6.47
C LEU A 40 -4.38 -11.95 6.92
N ASP A 41 -4.33 -11.67 8.22
CA ASP A 41 -4.77 -10.40 8.77
C ASP A 41 -3.59 -9.70 9.44
N SER A 42 -3.70 -8.39 9.61
CA SER A 42 -2.69 -7.62 10.34
C SER A 42 -2.53 -8.19 11.76
N PRO A 43 -1.29 -8.33 12.27
CA PRO A 43 -1.03 -8.69 13.66
C PRO A 43 -1.71 -7.76 14.68
N GLY A 44 -2.12 -6.56 14.25
CA GLY A 44 -2.93 -5.63 15.02
C GLY A 44 -2.20 -5.04 16.22
N GLU A 45 -2.96 -4.50 17.16
CA GLU A 45 -2.46 -3.82 18.37
C GLU A 45 -2.44 -4.77 19.60
N ASN A 46 -2.30 -6.08 19.37
CA ASN A 46 -2.23 -7.03 20.48
C ASN A 46 -0.86 -6.91 21.20
N PRO A 47 -0.82 -6.60 22.51
CA PRO A 47 0.45 -6.35 23.21
C PRO A 47 1.39 -7.56 23.26
N GLU A 48 0.84 -8.79 23.35
CA GLU A 48 1.64 -10.02 23.34
C GLU A 48 2.31 -10.22 21.99
N VAL A 49 1.55 -10.03 20.91
CA VAL A 49 2.02 -10.15 19.53
C VAL A 49 3.06 -9.08 19.22
N ASP A 50 2.81 -7.82 19.60
CA ASP A 50 3.80 -6.74 19.41
C ASP A 50 5.07 -7.02 20.21
N ARG A 51 4.99 -7.53 21.45
CA ARG A 51 6.20 -7.93 22.20
C ARG A 51 6.97 -9.06 21.53
N LEU A 52 6.27 -10.08 21.00
CA LEU A 52 6.90 -11.18 20.27
C LEU A 52 7.59 -10.70 18.99
N LEU A 53 7.03 -9.71 18.30
CA LEU A 53 7.57 -9.17 17.05
C LEU A 53 8.66 -8.11 17.28
N ARG A 54 8.37 -7.10 18.10
CA ARG A 54 9.20 -5.91 18.32
C ARG A 54 10.18 -6.05 19.49
N GLY A 55 9.90 -6.93 20.45
CA GLY A 55 10.68 -7.08 21.68
C GLY A 55 10.49 -5.95 22.71
N ALA A 56 9.73 -4.91 22.38
CA ALA A 56 9.43 -3.80 23.29
C ALA A 56 8.34 -4.18 24.29
N GLN A 57 8.47 -3.70 25.53
CA GLN A 57 7.46 -3.89 26.58
C GLN A 57 6.35 -2.82 26.52
N ASP A 58 6.63 -1.68 25.90
CA ASP A 58 5.70 -0.56 25.79
C ASP A 58 5.28 -0.36 24.33
N PRO A 59 4.00 -0.59 23.99
CA PRO A 59 3.49 -0.52 22.61
C PRO A 59 3.49 0.90 22.04
N THR A 60 3.72 1.92 22.86
CA THR A 60 3.83 3.31 22.40
C THR A 60 5.23 3.66 21.87
N ARG A 61 6.22 2.78 22.05
CA ARG A 61 7.59 2.95 21.52
C ARG A 61 7.60 2.95 20.00
N VAL A 62 8.41 3.84 19.44
CA VAL A 62 8.49 4.05 17.99
C VAL A 62 9.50 3.09 17.37
N GLU A 63 10.54 2.73 18.11
CA GLU A 63 11.65 1.87 17.67
C GLU A 63 11.25 0.38 17.58
N GLY A 64 12.15 -0.44 17.05
CA GLY A 64 12.04 -1.90 16.95
C GLY A 64 11.30 -2.39 15.70
N SER A 65 11.00 -1.51 14.75
CA SER A 65 10.29 -1.86 13.51
C SER A 65 11.08 -2.80 12.60
N ALA A 66 12.42 -2.73 12.59
CA ALA A 66 13.25 -3.69 11.85
C ALA A 66 13.18 -5.10 12.44
N LEU A 67 13.21 -5.21 13.77
CA LEU A 67 13.06 -6.50 14.45
C LEU A 67 11.66 -7.08 14.23
N TRP A 68 10.64 -6.21 14.33
CA TRP A 68 9.24 -6.54 14.01
C TRP A 68 9.15 -7.13 12.60
N TYR A 69 9.72 -6.46 11.60
CA TYR A 69 9.72 -6.91 10.20
C TYR A 69 10.43 -8.25 10.01
N ALA A 70 11.62 -8.41 10.60
CA ALA A 70 12.40 -9.64 10.49
C ALA A 70 11.64 -10.84 11.08
N ARG A 71 11.01 -10.67 12.25
CA ARG A 71 10.26 -11.74 12.90
C ARG A 71 8.93 -12.03 12.19
N PHE A 72 8.23 -11.00 11.74
CA PHE A 72 6.98 -11.14 10.98
C PHE A 72 7.21 -11.89 9.66
N THR A 73 8.18 -11.45 8.86
CA THR A 73 8.50 -12.12 7.58
C THR A 73 9.03 -13.54 7.77
N ARG A 74 9.78 -13.81 8.84
CA ARG A 74 10.16 -15.18 9.22
C ARG A 74 8.95 -16.05 9.51
N ALA A 75 7.99 -15.55 10.28
CA ALA A 75 6.76 -16.27 10.59
C ALA A 75 5.93 -16.55 9.33
N LEU A 76 5.83 -15.58 8.40
CA LEU A 76 5.17 -15.77 7.11
C LEU A 76 5.79 -16.90 6.28
N ARG A 77 7.14 -17.00 6.24
CA ARG A 77 7.84 -18.09 5.55
C ARG A 77 7.64 -19.46 6.22
N GLY A 78 7.28 -19.47 7.50
CA GLY A 78 6.96 -20.68 8.25
C GLY A 78 5.57 -21.25 7.97
N LEU A 79 4.69 -20.51 7.29
CA LEU A 79 3.36 -20.97 6.92
C LEU A 79 3.44 -22.04 5.82
N ARG A 80 2.72 -23.16 5.97
CA ARG A 80 2.70 -24.27 5.02
C ARG A 80 1.28 -24.67 4.62
N GLY A 81 1.15 -25.15 3.39
CA GLY A 81 -0.13 -25.56 2.82
C GLY A 81 -1.12 -24.40 2.63
N GLY A 82 -2.36 -24.75 2.28
CA GLY A 82 -3.42 -23.80 1.96
C GLY A 82 -3.22 -23.01 0.67
N VAL A 83 -4.34 -22.53 0.12
CA VAL A 83 -4.38 -21.54 -0.95
C VAL A 83 -4.35 -20.15 -0.30
N ARG A 84 -3.17 -19.52 -0.27
CA ARG A 84 -3.01 -18.19 0.32
C ARG A 84 -3.66 -17.11 -0.53
N LEU A 85 -4.40 -16.22 0.12
CA LEU A 85 -4.90 -14.98 -0.49
C LEU A 85 -3.84 -13.88 -0.51
N ASP A 86 -2.79 -14.00 0.30
CA ASP A 86 -1.72 -13.03 0.46
C ASP A 86 -0.36 -13.75 0.40
N ASP A 87 0.46 -13.43 -0.59
CA ASP A 87 1.76 -14.08 -0.78
C ASP A 87 2.83 -13.54 0.18
N ALA A 88 3.62 -14.44 0.78
CA ALA A 88 4.59 -14.08 1.80
C ALA A 88 5.72 -13.17 1.27
N ASP A 89 6.15 -13.34 0.02
CA ASP A 89 7.22 -12.53 -0.56
C ASP A 89 6.71 -11.14 -0.95
N GLU A 90 5.49 -11.06 -1.49
CA GLU A 90 4.84 -9.77 -1.75
C GLU A 90 4.56 -9.01 -0.45
N LEU A 91 4.08 -9.69 0.60
CA LEU A 91 3.93 -9.09 1.93
C LEU A 91 5.27 -8.57 2.46
N ALA A 92 6.37 -9.31 2.27
CA ALA A 92 7.69 -8.82 2.66
C ALA A 92 8.11 -7.55 1.92
N VAL A 93 7.63 -7.33 0.69
CA VAL A 93 7.84 -6.07 -0.05
C VAL A 93 6.88 -4.97 0.43
N LEU A 94 5.59 -5.26 0.59
CA LEU A 94 4.57 -4.32 1.05
C LEU A 94 4.87 -3.74 2.44
N PHE A 95 5.48 -4.55 3.32
CA PHE A 95 5.88 -4.09 4.66
C PHE A 95 7.22 -3.34 4.71
N ASP A 96 7.98 -3.25 3.61
CA ASP A 96 9.19 -2.41 3.53
C ASP A 96 8.97 -1.29 2.51
N LYS A 97 8.74 -0.07 3.00
CA LYS A 97 8.43 1.11 2.18
C LYS A 97 9.44 1.35 1.07
N ARG A 98 10.73 1.08 1.32
CA ARG A 98 11.80 1.29 0.32
C ARG A 98 11.66 0.30 -0.82
N ARG A 99 11.39 -0.97 -0.50
CA ARG A 99 11.22 -2.05 -1.47
C ARG A 99 9.91 -1.88 -2.25
N CYS A 100 8.82 -1.57 -1.55
CA CYS A 100 7.53 -1.27 -2.19
C CYS A 100 7.67 -0.07 -3.13
N HIS A 101 8.28 1.02 -2.68
CA HIS A 101 8.50 2.21 -3.50
C HIS A 101 9.37 1.92 -4.73
N ALA A 102 10.42 1.10 -4.58
CA ALA A 102 11.25 0.67 -5.70
C ALA A 102 10.46 -0.18 -6.72
N ALA A 103 9.61 -1.10 -6.26
CA ALA A 103 8.77 -1.93 -7.13
C ALA A 103 7.77 -1.09 -7.93
N LEU A 104 7.12 -0.12 -7.28
CA LEU A 104 6.20 0.81 -7.93
C LEU A 104 6.91 1.67 -8.98
N ALA A 105 8.07 2.25 -8.63
CA ALA A 105 8.85 3.06 -9.55
C ALA A 105 9.33 2.26 -10.77
N ALA A 106 9.76 1.01 -10.58
CA ALA A 106 10.19 0.13 -11.67
C ALA A 106 9.04 -0.27 -12.61
N ALA A 107 7.79 -0.16 -12.16
CA ALA A 107 6.58 -0.43 -12.94
C ALA A 107 5.95 0.85 -13.52
N ASP A 108 6.68 1.97 -13.54
CA ASP A 108 6.20 3.29 -13.99
C ASP A 108 4.94 3.78 -13.26
N VAL A 109 4.72 3.29 -12.03
CA VAL A 109 3.68 3.83 -11.15
C VAL A 109 4.21 5.13 -10.55
N PRO A 110 3.46 6.25 -10.66
CA PRO A 110 3.95 7.53 -10.17
C PRO A 110 4.10 7.49 -8.65
N VAL A 111 5.30 7.75 -8.15
CA VAL A 111 5.64 7.84 -6.74
C VAL A 111 6.47 9.11 -6.50
N PRO A 112 6.52 9.67 -5.27
CA PRO A 112 7.46 10.74 -4.96
C PRO A 112 8.91 10.33 -5.25
N CYS A 113 9.81 11.27 -5.49
CA CYS A 113 11.24 10.95 -5.57
C CYS A 113 11.73 10.44 -4.19
N SER A 114 12.42 9.30 -4.16
CA SER A 114 12.97 8.70 -2.93
C SER A 114 14.42 8.23 -3.16
N PRO A 115 15.42 8.90 -2.56
CA PRO A 115 16.83 8.48 -2.64
C PRO A 115 17.15 7.16 -1.90
N THR A 116 16.23 6.69 -1.06
CA THR A 116 16.38 5.44 -0.29
C THR A 116 15.69 4.25 -0.95
N SER A 117 15.24 4.39 -2.20
CA SER A 117 14.50 3.37 -2.93
C SER A 117 15.13 3.11 -4.30
N GLY A 118 15.20 1.85 -4.71
CA GLY A 118 15.70 1.43 -6.02
C GLY A 118 17.21 1.14 -6.09
N PRO A 119 17.75 0.89 -7.28
CA PRO A 119 19.16 0.62 -7.49
C PRO A 119 20.03 1.79 -7.02
N GLY A 120 21.08 1.50 -6.23
CA GLY A 120 21.98 2.53 -5.68
C GLY A 120 21.35 3.37 -4.55
N ALA A 121 20.26 2.88 -3.94
CA ALA A 121 19.61 3.55 -2.82
C ALA A 121 20.59 3.86 -1.68
N VAL A 122 20.50 5.09 -1.18
CA VAL A 122 21.20 5.53 0.03
C VAL A 122 20.60 4.83 1.25
N GLN A 123 21.44 4.48 2.22
CA GLN A 123 21.02 3.96 3.53
C GLN A 123 21.47 4.92 4.63
N PRO A 124 20.69 5.97 4.92
CA PRO A 124 21.06 6.94 5.94
C PRO A 124 21.16 6.26 7.31
N SER A 125 22.31 6.43 7.97
CA SER A 125 22.63 5.89 9.28
C SER A 125 22.34 6.86 10.43
N GLY A 126 21.97 8.10 10.10
CA GLY A 126 21.64 9.15 11.05
C GLY A 126 21.29 10.46 10.36
N TRP A 127 21.14 11.51 11.16
CA TRP A 127 20.71 12.83 10.73
C TRP A 127 21.66 13.51 9.75
N ASP A 128 22.98 13.36 9.93
CA ASP A 128 23.97 13.95 9.04
C ASP A 128 23.84 13.40 7.60
N ASP A 129 23.57 12.10 7.47
CA ASP A 129 23.28 11.47 6.17
C ASP A 129 21.96 12.01 5.58
N VAL A 130 20.92 12.19 6.41
CA VAL A 130 19.67 12.82 5.96
C VAL A 130 19.92 14.24 5.46
N ARG A 131 20.74 15.03 6.15
CA ARG A 131 21.14 16.39 5.71
C ARG A 131 21.94 16.36 4.41
N ALA A 132 22.82 15.37 4.22
CA ALA A 132 23.54 15.18 2.97
C ALA A 132 22.56 14.85 1.82
N VAL A 133 21.65 13.90 2.02
CA VAL A 133 20.61 13.54 1.04
C VAL A 133 19.75 14.76 0.68
N MET A 134 19.35 15.59 1.65
CA MET A 134 18.61 16.84 1.39
C MET A 134 19.34 17.75 0.41
N ARG A 135 20.65 17.91 0.60
CA ARG A 135 21.50 18.80 -0.22
C ARG A 135 21.71 18.21 -1.61
N ASP A 136 22.14 16.95 -1.66
CA ASP A 136 22.61 16.30 -2.89
C ASP A 136 21.45 16.05 -3.86
N HIS A 137 20.26 15.75 -3.34
CA HIS A 137 19.05 15.54 -4.14
C HIS A 137 18.15 16.78 -4.26
N ARG A 138 18.59 17.94 -3.75
CA ARG A 138 17.81 19.20 -3.75
C ARG A 138 16.39 18.99 -3.21
N MET A 139 16.32 18.39 -2.03
CA MET A 139 15.10 18.07 -1.30
C MET A 139 14.99 18.95 -0.05
N PRO A 140 14.64 20.25 -0.18
CA PRO A 140 14.49 21.14 0.97
C PRO A 140 13.32 20.72 1.87
N ARG A 141 12.43 19.85 1.39
CA ARG A 141 11.29 19.29 2.12
C ARG A 141 11.17 17.80 1.82
N LEU A 142 11.14 16.98 2.86
CA LEU A 142 11.00 15.53 2.75
C LEU A 142 10.27 14.93 3.95
N PHE A 143 9.76 13.71 3.76
CA PHE A 143 9.35 12.86 4.85
C PHE A 143 10.47 11.89 5.21
N VAL A 144 10.84 11.84 6.49
CA VAL A 144 11.63 10.74 7.06
C VAL A 144 10.62 9.76 7.65
N LYS A 145 10.65 8.50 7.21
CA LYS A 145 9.78 7.44 7.71
C LYS A 145 10.64 6.25 8.14
N LEU A 146 10.20 5.51 9.15
CA LEU A 146 10.69 4.14 9.35
C LEU A 146 10.35 3.28 8.14
N ALA A 147 11.28 2.42 7.71
CA ALA A 147 11.07 1.53 6.57
C ALA A 147 9.87 0.60 6.77
N HIS A 148 9.67 0.10 8.00
CA HIS A 148 8.64 -0.88 8.35
C HIS A 148 7.57 -0.34 9.30
N GLY A 149 7.54 0.97 9.55
CA GLY A 149 6.54 1.59 10.44
C GLY A 149 5.13 1.60 9.83
N SER A 150 4.10 1.77 10.65
CA SER A 150 2.70 1.91 10.20
C SER A 150 1.99 3.05 10.95
N SER A 151 0.77 3.40 10.52
CA SER A 151 -0.09 4.41 11.19
C SER A 151 0.57 5.78 11.42
N ALA A 152 1.49 6.17 10.52
CA ALA A 152 2.31 7.37 10.63
C ALA A 152 3.19 7.46 11.90
N SER A 153 3.38 6.35 12.61
CA SER A 153 4.36 6.26 13.71
C SER A 153 5.78 6.44 13.17
N GLY A 154 6.59 7.26 13.85
CA GLY A 154 7.97 7.51 13.43
C GLY A 154 8.12 8.33 12.15
N VAL A 155 7.07 9.01 11.68
CA VAL A 155 7.13 9.87 10.50
C VAL A 155 7.44 11.32 10.89
N LEU A 156 8.45 11.91 10.26
CA LEU A 156 8.81 13.32 10.39
C LEU A 156 8.65 14.02 9.05
N ALA A 157 7.83 15.07 9.00
CA ALA A 157 7.82 16.02 7.89
C ALA A 157 8.90 17.08 8.14
N VAL A 158 10.03 16.94 7.46
CA VAL A 158 11.22 17.79 7.62
C VAL A 158 11.23 18.86 6.53
N GLU A 159 11.55 20.09 6.92
CA GLU A 159 11.77 21.19 5.99
C GLU A 159 12.97 22.04 6.39
N SER A 160 13.70 22.52 5.39
CA SER A 160 14.75 23.51 5.49
C SER A 160 14.27 24.81 4.87
N SER A 161 14.46 25.91 5.60
CA SER A 161 14.12 27.27 5.17
C SER A 161 15.39 28.04 4.74
N GLY A 162 15.19 29.21 4.11
CA GLY A 162 16.29 30.11 3.78
C GLY A 162 17.16 30.43 5.01
N GLY A 163 18.48 30.27 4.87
CA GLY A 163 19.44 30.41 5.98
C GLY A 163 19.74 29.11 6.74
N GLY A 164 19.28 27.95 6.26
CA GLY A 164 19.67 26.64 6.78
C GLY A 164 18.91 26.15 8.01
N ARG A 165 17.94 26.95 8.50
CA ARG A 165 17.07 26.59 9.62
C ARG A 165 16.20 25.38 9.28
N ILE A 166 16.20 24.38 10.16
CA ILE A 166 15.43 23.13 10.02
C ILE A 166 14.25 23.11 10.98
N ARG A 167 13.13 22.56 10.49
CA ARG A 167 11.97 22.22 11.30
C ARG A 167 11.49 20.82 10.96
N ALA A 168 11.00 20.10 11.97
CA ALA A 168 10.30 18.83 11.79
C ALA A 168 8.91 18.87 12.43
N THR A 169 7.90 18.38 11.71
CA THR A 169 6.55 18.15 12.24
C THR A 169 6.32 16.64 12.35
N THR A 170 5.97 16.14 13.54
CA THR A 170 5.85 14.70 13.83
C THR A 170 4.92 14.43 15.00
N SER A 171 4.41 13.20 15.14
CA SER A 171 3.77 12.71 16.38
C SER A 171 4.75 12.09 17.38
N VAL A 172 6.01 11.91 16.98
CA VAL A 172 7.07 11.39 17.85
C VAL A 172 7.33 12.38 18.98
N GLU A 173 7.25 11.87 20.19
CA GLU A 173 7.63 12.55 21.42
C GLU A 173 9.00 12.05 21.88
N LEU A 174 9.97 12.97 21.91
CA LEU A 174 11.25 12.78 22.57
C LEU A 174 11.11 13.09 24.06
N ALA A 175 11.20 12.07 24.91
CA ALA A 175 11.19 12.22 26.35
C ALA A 175 12.54 12.77 26.88
N PRO A 176 12.59 13.35 28.10
CA PRO A 176 13.82 13.89 28.69
C PRO A 176 14.97 12.87 28.82
N ASP A 177 14.64 11.58 28.91
CA ASP A 177 15.60 10.48 28.99
C ASP A 177 16.01 9.93 27.61
N GLY A 178 15.60 10.58 26.53
CA GLY A 178 15.95 10.21 25.15
C GLY A 178 15.04 9.16 24.51
N ARG A 179 14.07 8.60 25.24
CA ARG A 179 13.14 7.61 24.67
C ARG A 179 12.14 8.25 23.72
N LEU A 180 11.74 7.50 22.70
CA LEU A 180 10.77 7.94 21.68
C LEU A 180 9.41 7.27 21.86
N PHE A 181 8.34 8.06 21.80
CA PHE A 181 6.96 7.58 21.92
C PHE A 181 6.09 8.13 20.79
N ASN A 182 5.15 7.34 20.27
CA ASN A 182 4.11 7.85 19.39
C ASN A 182 3.01 8.48 20.23
N SER A 183 3.08 9.79 20.45
CA SER A 183 2.12 10.51 21.29
C SER A 183 0.74 10.71 20.64
N LEU A 184 0.60 10.37 19.35
CA LEU A 184 -0.54 10.69 18.47
C LEU A 184 -0.83 12.21 18.31
N LYS A 185 -0.16 13.06 19.09
CA LYS A 185 -0.27 14.52 19.05
C LYS A 185 0.83 15.07 18.17
N VAL A 186 0.43 15.66 17.05
CA VAL A 186 1.35 16.34 16.13
C VAL A 186 1.98 17.54 16.84
N ARG A 187 3.32 17.57 16.86
CA ARG A 187 4.15 18.63 17.44
C ARG A 187 5.22 19.08 16.45
N ARG A 188 5.89 20.19 16.78
CA ARG A 188 6.96 20.78 15.97
C ARG A 188 8.25 20.84 16.77
N TYR A 189 9.33 20.38 16.16
CA TYR A 189 10.69 20.55 16.64
C TYR A 189 11.40 21.57 15.75
N GLU A 190 11.95 22.61 16.37
CA GLU A 190 12.68 23.70 15.69
C GLU A 190 14.16 23.75 16.10
N ARG A 191 14.55 22.95 17.11
CA ARG A 191 15.95 22.75 17.47
C ARG A 191 16.48 21.54 16.71
N GLU A 192 17.47 21.78 15.84
CA GLU A 192 18.04 20.73 15.00
C GLU A 192 18.60 19.55 15.81
N ARG A 193 19.20 19.81 16.98
CA ARG A 193 19.68 18.74 17.87
C ARG A 193 18.58 17.76 18.31
N ASP A 194 17.36 18.24 18.50
CA ASP A 194 16.24 17.39 18.93
C ASP A 194 15.75 16.55 17.75
N ILE A 195 15.77 17.13 16.54
CA ILE A 195 15.47 16.43 15.28
C ILE A 195 16.52 15.35 15.02
N ALA A 196 17.79 15.68 15.21
CA ALA A 196 18.91 14.76 15.07
C ALA A 196 18.76 13.57 16.03
N ALA A 197 18.55 13.84 17.32
CA ALA A 197 18.34 12.79 18.33
C ALA A 197 17.18 11.83 17.96
N ILE A 198 16.07 12.35 17.43
CA ILE A 198 14.96 11.50 16.97
C ILE A 198 15.39 10.65 15.77
N VAL A 199 16.00 11.26 14.75
CA VAL A 199 16.38 10.54 13.52
C VAL A 199 17.46 9.49 13.79
N ASP A 200 18.46 9.83 14.61
CA ASP A 200 19.55 8.93 14.98
C ASP A 200 19.04 7.72 15.77
N ALA A 201 18.08 7.91 16.67
CA ALA A 201 17.45 6.81 17.40
C ALA A 201 16.58 5.91 16.50
N LEU A 202 16.01 6.45 15.41
CA LEU A 202 15.20 5.69 14.45
C LEU A 202 16.02 5.06 13.32
N ALA A 203 17.22 5.56 13.03
CA ALA A 203 18.03 5.10 11.90
C ALA A 203 18.41 3.61 11.93
N PRO A 204 18.69 2.98 13.09
CA PRO A 204 18.97 1.54 13.15
C PRO A 204 17.84 0.65 12.63
N ASP A 205 16.60 1.13 12.66
CA ASP A 205 15.44 0.42 12.11
C ASP A 205 15.32 0.56 10.57
N GLY A 206 16.16 1.39 9.97
CA GLY A 206 16.13 1.72 8.56
C GLY A 206 15.18 2.87 8.24
N LEU A 207 15.69 3.84 7.47
CA LEU A 207 14.94 5.02 7.06
C LEU A 207 14.52 4.95 5.60
N HIS A 208 13.31 5.45 5.35
CA HIS A 208 12.79 5.78 4.04
C HIS A 208 12.64 7.30 3.92
N LEU A 209 13.35 7.89 2.97
CA LEU A 209 13.28 9.31 2.66
C LEU A 209 12.53 9.52 1.35
N GLU A 210 11.51 10.37 1.37
CA GLU A 210 10.77 10.71 0.15
C GLU A 210 10.46 12.20 0.07
N ARG A 211 10.39 12.72 -1.15
CA ARG A 211 10.06 14.12 -1.39
C ARG A 211 8.68 14.44 -0.84
N TRP A 212 8.61 15.50 -0.04
CA TRP A 212 7.34 15.99 0.46
C TRP A 212 6.60 16.71 -0.67
N LEU A 213 5.63 16.02 -1.26
CA LEU A 213 4.77 16.59 -2.29
C LEU A 213 3.74 17.56 -1.69
N PRO A 214 3.59 18.77 -2.26
CA PRO A 214 2.47 19.64 -1.95
C PRO A 214 1.16 18.98 -2.40
N LYS A 215 0.34 18.61 -1.41
CA LYS A 215 -0.95 17.96 -1.67
C LYS A 215 -2.01 18.97 -2.07
N ALA A 216 -2.96 18.53 -2.88
CA ALA A 216 -4.22 19.24 -3.04
C ALA A 216 -4.93 19.39 -1.69
N SER A 217 -5.84 20.35 -1.62
CA SER A 217 -6.62 20.60 -0.42
C SER A 217 -8.11 20.56 -0.71
N GLN A 218 -8.89 20.12 0.27
CA GLN A 218 -10.33 20.27 0.30
C GLN A 218 -10.70 21.15 1.50
N ARG A 219 -11.42 22.25 1.25
CA ARG A 219 -11.83 23.22 2.28
C ARG A 219 -10.64 23.69 3.16
N GLY A 220 -9.51 24.02 2.53
CA GLY A 220 -8.30 24.51 3.20
C GLY A 220 -7.50 23.44 3.96
N ARG A 221 -7.86 22.16 3.85
CA ARG A 221 -7.19 21.04 4.52
C ARG A 221 -6.50 20.15 3.51
N ALA A 222 -5.26 19.73 3.75
CA ALA A 222 -4.53 18.83 2.86
C ALA A 222 -5.31 17.53 2.70
N ALA A 223 -5.41 17.03 1.47
CA ALA A 223 -6.20 15.86 1.12
C ALA A 223 -5.32 14.73 0.56
N ASP A 224 -5.65 13.49 0.91
CA ASP A 224 -5.22 12.28 0.23
C ASP A 224 -6.42 11.33 0.03
N LEU A 225 -6.23 10.25 -0.71
CA LEU A 225 -7.22 9.20 -0.87
C LEU A 225 -6.68 7.87 -0.40
N ARG A 226 -7.49 7.12 0.36
CA ARG A 226 -7.30 5.71 0.63
C ARG A 226 -8.21 4.94 -0.31
N VAL A 227 -7.63 4.22 -1.26
CA VAL A 227 -8.35 3.37 -2.24
C VAL A 227 -8.09 1.92 -1.90
N VAL A 228 -9.15 1.11 -1.74
CA VAL A 228 -9.03 -0.33 -1.52
C VAL A 228 -9.17 -1.03 -2.87
N VAL A 229 -8.13 -1.76 -3.25
CA VAL A 229 -8.10 -2.57 -4.47
C VAL A 229 -8.25 -4.04 -4.09
N VAL A 230 -9.29 -4.70 -4.58
CA VAL A 230 -9.59 -6.11 -4.34
C VAL A 230 -9.57 -6.83 -5.67
N ASP A 231 -8.77 -7.90 -5.79
CA ASP A 231 -8.64 -8.69 -7.02
C ASP A 231 -8.34 -7.82 -8.26
N GLY A 232 -7.42 -6.87 -8.08
CA GLY A 232 -6.98 -5.95 -9.13
C GLY A 232 -7.96 -4.82 -9.49
N ARG A 233 -9.13 -4.74 -8.82
CA ARG A 233 -10.15 -3.71 -9.07
C ARG A 233 -10.26 -2.73 -7.90
N ALA A 234 -10.25 -1.43 -8.18
CA ALA A 234 -10.55 -0.41 -7.18
C ALA A 234 -12.02 -0.53 -6.75
N THR A 235 -12.25 -0.95 -5.51
CA THR A 235 -13.60 -1.24 -4.99
C THR A 235 -14.13 -0.18 -4.07
N HIS A 236 -13.28 0.45 -3.26
CA HIS A 236 -13.69 1.46 -2.28
C HIS A 236 -12.71 2.62 -2.31
N ALA A 237 -13.19 3.83 -2.01
CA ALA A 237 -12.33 4.99 -1.83
C ALA A 237 -12.84 5.88 -0.70
N VAL A 238 -11.92 6.50 0.03
CA VAL A 238 -12.23 7.55 0.99
C VAL A 238 -11.21 8.67 0.88
N VAL A 239 -11.69 9.91 0.86
CA VAL A 239 -10.82 11.09 1.00
C VAL A 239 -10.49 11.26 2.47
N ARG A 240 -9.22 11.47 2.81
CA ARG A 240 -8.80 11.86 4.16
C ARG A 240 -8.23 13.26 4.12
N THR A 241 -8.66 14.10 5.06
CA THR A 241 -8.25 15.50 5.15
C THR A 241 -7.61 15.82 6.50
N GLY A 242 -6.51 16.57 6.48
CA GLY A 242 -5.72 16.94 7.65
C GLY A 242 -5.40 18.43 7.69
N ALA A 243 -5.27 18.98 8.91
CA ALA A 243 -4.77 20.34 9.11
C ALA A 243 -3.22 20.42 9.01
N SER A 244 -2.56 19.27 8.99
CA SER A 244 -1.12 19.13 8.89
C SER A 244 -0.73 18.38 7.61
N PRO A 245 0.57 18.33 7.27
CA PRO A 245 1.06 17.51 6.17
C PRO A 245 0.77 16.02 6.35
N LEU A 246 0.67 15.57 7.60
CA LEU A 246 0.26 14.23 8.00
C LEU A 246 -1.27 14.17 8.05
N THR A 247 -1.87 13.42 7.12
CA THR A 247 -3.32 13.32 6.88
C THR A 247 -3.95 12.04 7.43
N ASN A 248 -3.14 11.18 8.07
CA ASN A 248 -3.58 9.92 8.64
C ASN A 248 -4.72 10.13 9.67
N LEU A 249 -5.76 9.29 9.61
CA LEU A 249 -6.93 9.40 10.51
C LEU A 249 -6.56 9.22 11.99
N HIS A 250 -5.52 8.43 12.30
CA HIS A 250 -5.01 8.25 13.66
C HIS A 250 -4.39 9.53 14.25
N LEU A 251 -4.09 10.53 13.41
CA LEU A 251 -3.55 11.84 13.81
C LEU A 251 -4.60 12.96 13.74
N GLY A 252 -5.88 12.62 13.84
CA GLY A 252 -6.99 13.58 13.79
C GLY A 252 -7.41 13.97 12.37
N GLY A 253 -7.04 13.16 11.37
CA GLY A 253 -7.59 13.26 10.02
C GLY A 253 -9.11 13.04 10.02
N ARG A 254 -9.81 13.63 9.04
CA ARG A 254 -11.27 13.50 8.87
C ARG A 254 -11.60 12.98 7.49
N ARG A 255 -12.71 12.26 7.34
CA ARG A 255 -13.26 11.94 6.02
C ARG A 255 -13.61 13.23 5.29
N GLY A 256 -13.09 13.36 4.08
CA GLY A 256 -13.47 14.39 3.13
C GLY A 256 -14.69 13.97 2.32
N ASP A 257 -14.99 14.78 1.31
CA ASP A 257 -16.08 14.58 0.37
C ASP A 257 -15.49 13.97 -0.92
N LEU A 258 -15.91 12.74 -1.26
CA LEU A 258 -15.39 12.01 -2.42
C LEU A 258 -15.94 12.57 -3.73
N ASP A 259 -17.19 13.03 -3.75
CA ASP A 259 -17.81 13.63 -4.93
C ASP A 259 -17.13 14.95 -5.26
N ALA A 260 -16.88 15.80 -4.26
CA ALA A 260 -16.11 17.02 -4.46
C ALA A 260 -14.65 16.76 -4.89
N ALA A 261 -14.05 15.62 -4.52
CA ALA A 261 -12.74 15.23 -5.04
C ALA A 261 -12.85 14.83 -6.52
N ARG A 262 -13.86 14.03 -6.89
CA ARG A 262 -14.14 13.66 -8.27
C ARG A 262 -14.38 14.88 -9.15
N ASP A 263 -15.23 15.80 -8.72
CA ASP A 263 -15.52 17.05 -9.44
C ASP A 263 -14.24 17.88 -9.65
N ALA A 264 -13.37 17.94 -8.64
CA ALA A 264 -12.09 18.64 -8.75
C ALA A 264 -11.14 17.98 -9.75
N VAL A 265 -11.11 16.65 -9.83
CA VAL A 265 -10.34 15.91 -10.85
C VAL A 265 -10.88 16.20 -12.25
N GLU A 266 -12.19 16.13 -12.43
CA GLU A 266 -12.85 16.36 -13.72
C GLU A 266 -12.68 17.81 -14.19
N ALA A 267 -12.87 18.78 -13.30
CA ALA A 267 -12.63 20.20 -13.57
C ALA A 267 -11.15 20.50 -13.91
N ALA A 268 -10.23 19.71 -13.39
CA ALA A 268 -8.81 19.82 -13.68
C ALA A 268 -8.40 19.25 -15.06
N GLY A 269 -9.33 18.57 -15.74
CA GLY A 269 -9.17 17.97 -17.07
C GLY A 269 -8.73 16.50 -17.05
N ALA A 270 -8.79 15.82 -15.90
CA ALA A 270 -8.48 14.39 -15.78
C ALA A 270 -9.77 13.59 -15.56
N ARG A 271 -9.77 12.29 -15.87
CA ARG A 271 -10.92 11.42 -15.58
C ARG A 271 -10.71 10.70 -14.25
N TRP A 272 -11.77 10.61 -13.46
CA TRP A 272 -11.74 9.85 -12.20
C TRP A 272 -11.32 8.38 -12.40
N THR A 273 -11.73 7.78 -13.50
CA THR A 273 -11.31 6.41 -13.86
C THR A 273 -9.80 6.29 -14.04
N ASP A 274 -9.12 7.32 -14.55
CA ASP A 274 -7.67 7.30 -14.73
C ASP A 274 -6.96 7.37 -13.37
N VAL A 275 -7.56 8.04 -12.39
CA VAL A 275 -7.10 8.10 -10.99
C VAL A 275 -7.17 6.72 -10.34
N LEU A 276 -8.32 6.04 -10.45
CA LEU A 276 -8.49 4.68 -9.95
C LEU A 276 -7.53 3.70 -10.65
N ALA A 277 -7.32 3.85 -11.96
CA ALA A 277 -6.38 3.03 -12.72
C ALA A 277 -4.93 3.17 -12.22
N VAL A 278 -4.53 4.32 -11.64
CA VAL A 278 -3.20 4.42 -10.98
C VAL A 278 -3.11 3.47 -9.79
N CYS A 279 -4.15 3.41 -8.96
CA CYS A 279 -4.20 2.51 -7.81
C CYS A 279 -4.24 1.03 -8.24
N GLU A 280 -4.98 0.72 -9.30
CA GLU A 280 -5.02 -0.63 -9.87
C GLU A 280 -3.66 -1.06 -10.44
N ARG A 281 -2.92 -0.17 -11.12
CA ARG A 281 -1.54 -0.44 -11.55
C ARG A 281 -0.59 -0.65 -10.37
N ALA A 282 -0.75 0.12 -9.28
CA ALA A 282 0.03 -0.08 -8.07
C ALA A 282 -0.24 -1.47 -7.45
N ALA A 283 -1.51 -1.88 -7.40
CA ALA A 283 -1.89 -3.22 -6.94
C ALA A 283 -1.40 -4.33 -7.88
N ALA A 284 -1.34 -4.09 -9.19
CA ALA A 284 -0.85 -5.06 -10.17
C ALA A 284 0.65 -5.40 -9.99
N CYS A 285 1.40 -4.61 -9.22
CA CYS A 285 2.76 -4.96 -8.79
C CYS A 285 2.79 -6.12 -7.77
N PHE A 286 1.64 -6.47 -7.20
CA PHE A 286 1.45 -7.50 -6.16
C PHE A 286 0.30 -8.45 -6.53
N PRO A 287 0.39 -9.17 -7.66
CA PRO A 287 -0.74 -9.93 -8.21
C PRO A 287 -1.17 -11.14 -7.35
N ARG A 288 -0.31 -11.60 -6.43
CA ARG A 288 -0.58 -12.73 -5.54
C ARG A 288 -1.10 -12.28 -4.16
N THR A 289 -1.39 -10.99 -4.01
CA THR A 289 -2.03 -10.39 -2.85
C THR A 289 -3.44 -9.94 -3.23
N LEU A 290 -4.46 -10.54 -2.63
CA LEU A 290 -5.86 -10.33 -3.02
C LEU A 290 -6.32 -8.89 -2.79
N CYS A 291 -5.88 -8.26 -1.70
CA CYS A 291 -6.41 -6.99 -1.24
C CYS A 291 -5.30 -6.06 -0.73
N VAL A 292 -5.25 -4.85 -1.28
CA VAL A 292 -4.31 -3.80 -0.85
C VAL A 292 -5.00 -2.46 -0.64
N GLY A 293 -4.53 -1.70 0.34
CA GLY A 293 -4.95 -0.33 0.62
C GLY A 293 -3.93 0.65 0.05
N VAL A 294 -4.31 1.37 -1.01
CA VAL A 294 -3.44 2.31 -1.72
C VAL A 294 -3.65 3.73 -1.20
N ASP A 295 -2.59 4.36 -0.72
CA ASP A 295 -2.57 5.77 -0.37
C ASP A 295 -2.18 6.60 -1.61
N LEU A 296 -3.14 7.33 -2.15
CA LEU A 296 -2.96 8.19 -3.31
C LEU A 296 -2.87 9.66 -2.90
N LEU A 297 -1.80 10.33 -3.34
CA LEU A 297 -1.50 11.71 -3.03
C LEU A 297 -1.85 12.59 -4.25
N PRO A 298 -2.96 13.36 -4.22
CA PRO A 298 -3.24 14.33 -5.26
C PRO A 298 -2.29 15.52 -5.10
N ALA A 299 -1.58 15.89 -6.16
CA ALA A 299 -0.79 17.12 -6.19
C ALA A 299 -1.72 18.35 -6.27
N VAL A 300 -1.21 19.52 -5.90
CA VAL A 300 -1.94 20.81 -6.03
C VAL A 300 -2.62 20.91 -7.40
N GLY A 301 -3.91 21.27 -7.37
CA GLY A 301 -4.75 21.39 -8.56
C GLY A 301 -5.35 20.09 -9.07
N TRP A 302 -5.21 18.96 -8.37
CA TRP A 302 -5.88 17.68 -8.68
C TRP A 302 -5.57 17.10 -10.07
N ARG A 303 -4.49 17.54 -10.72
CA ARG A 303 -4.07 17.11 -12.07
C ARG A 303 -3.13 15.92 -12.10
N ARG A 304 -2.35 15.75 -11.04
CA ARG A 304 -1.31 14.72 -10.95
C ARG A 304 -1.46 13.99 -9.64
N PHE A 305 -1.13 12.72 -9.66
CA PHE A 305 -1.27 11.84 -8.51
C PHE A 305 0.00 11.02 -8.36
N ALA A 306 0.35 10.71 -7.12
CA ALA A 306 1.44 9.80 -6.80
C ALA A 306 0.99 8.83 -5.72
N ILE A 307 1.45 7.58 -5.77
CA ILE A 307 1.26 6.61 -4.70
C ILE A 307 2.21 6.98 -3.56
N GLY A 308 1.66 7.24 -2.38
CA GLY A 308 2.42 7.47 -1.16
C GLY A 308 2.80 6.17 -0.45
N GLU A 309 1.91 5.17 -0.48
CA GLU A 309 2.11 3.87 0.15
C GLU A 309 1.10 2.83 -0.39
N VAL A 310 1.48 1.56 -0.40
CA VAL A 310 0.57 0.43 -0.62
C VAL A 310 0.62 -0.45 0.63
N ASN A 311 -0.53 -0.62 1.27
CA ASN A 311 -0.67 -1.34 2.53
C ASN A 311 -1.26 -2.73 2.24
N ALA A 312 -0.67 -3.77 2.83
CA ALA A 312 -1.21 -5.12 2.78
C ALA A 312 -2.58 -5.21 3.48
N PHE A 313 -3.34 -6.25 3.14
CA PHE A 313 -4.63 -6.62 3.74
C PHE A 313 -5.79 -5.64 3.50
N GLY A 314 -5.56 -4.61 2.67
CA GLY A 314 -6.57 -3.60 2.37
C GLY A 314 -6.70 -2.55 3.48
N ASP A 315 -7.94 -2.17 3.73
CA ASP A 315 -8.31 -1.35 4.88
C ASP A 315 -9.73 -1.69 5.29
N LEU A 316 -10.05 -1.46 6.56
CA LEU A 316 -11.44 -1.41 6.98
C LEU A 316 -11.89 0.04 6.82
N LEU A 317 -12.91 0.25 6.00
CA LEU A 317 -13.53 1.55 5.82
C LEU A 317 -14.95 1.52 6.40
N PRO A 318 -15.14 1.67 7.73
CA PRO A 318 -16.44 1.47 8.35
C PRO A 318 -17.51 2.36 7.72
N ARG A 319 -18.71 1.82 7.50
CA ARG A 319 -19.86 2.56 6.95
C ARG A 319 -19.63 3.12 5.53
N LEU A 320 -18.69 2.56 4.78
CA LEU A 320 -18.52 2.82 3.35
C LEU A 320 -18.80 1.54 2.59
N THR A 321 -19.52 1.67 1.48
CA THR A 321 -19.78 0.59 0.53
C THR A 321 -19.00 0.80 -0.76
N GLY A 322 -18.95 -0.22 -1.61
CA GLY A 322 -18.19 -0.17 -2.85
C GLY A 322 -18.66 0.90 -3.84
N LEU A 323 -17.72 1.32 -4.68
CA LEU A 323 -17.89 2.35 -5.71
C LEU A 323 -18.85 1.87 -6.81
N PRO A 324 -19.63 2.78 -7.41
CA PRO A 324 -20.41 2.45 -8.60
C PRO A 324 -19.54 1.89 -9.73
N GLY A 325 -19.97 0.79 -10.33
CA GLY A 325 -19.29 0.07 -11.41
C GLY A 325 -18.14 -0.82 -10.95
N SER A 326 -17.84 -0.92 -9.65
CA SER A 326 -16.72 -1.75 -9.17
C SER A 326 -17.07 -3.22 -8.99
N GLY A 327 -18.37 -3.58 -8.97
CA GLY A 327 -18.84 -4.93 -8.61
C GLY A 327 -18.76 -5.20 -7.09
N ALA A 328 -18.75 -4.13 -6.29
CA ALA A 328 -18.74 -4.17 -4.82
C ALA A 328 -19.81 -3.25 -4.21
N GLU A 329 -20.74 -2.75 -5.02
CA GLU A 329 -21.84 -1.90 -4.60
C GLU A 329 -22.65 -2.58 -3.50
N GLY A 330 -22.92 -1.85 -2.41
CA GLY A 330 -23.62 -2.38 -1.23
C GLY A 330 -22.79 -3.33 -0.34
N LEU A 331 -21.58 -3.72 -0.77
CA LEU A 331 -20.66 -4.53 0.03
C LEU A 331 -19.69 -3.62 0.79
N ASP A 332 -19.27 -4.04 1.98
CA ASP A 332 -18.09 -3.48 2.64
C ASP A 332 -16.78 -4.10 2.09
N THR A 333 -15.64 -3.64 2.62
CA THR A 333 -14.33 -4.08 2.14
C THR A 333 -14.04 -5.58 2.38
N TYR A 334 -14.67 -6.22 3.36
CA TYR A 334 -14.50 -7.65 3.62
C TYR A 334 -15.46 -8.50 2.77
N ALA A 335 -16.71 -8.08 2.64
CA ALA A 335 -17.67 -8.72 1.77
C ALA A 335 -17.20 -8.67 0.29
N ALA A 336 -16.56 -7.57 -0.13
CA ALA A 336 -15.93 -7.48 -1.44
C ALA A 336 -14.78 -8.49 -1.63
N GLN A 337 -13.96 -8.72 -0.60
CA GLN A 337 -12.91 -9.76 -0.63
C GLN A 337 -13.52 -11.16 -0.74
N VAL A 338 -14.52 -11.48 0.07
CA VAL A 338 -15.21 -12.79 0.03
C VAL A 338 -15.84 -13.02 -1.35
N ALA A 339 -16.55 -12.02 -1.89
CA ALA A 339 -17.13 -12.09 -3.23
C ALA A 339 -16.07 -12.31 -4.31
N ALA A 340 -14.88 -11.69 -4.19
CA ALA A 340 -13.77 -11.91 -5.12
C ALA A 340 -13.21 -13.34 -5.05
N VAL A 341 -13.03 -13.89 -3.86
CA VAL A 341 -12.59 -15.29 -3.67
C VAL A 341 -13.59 -16.25 -4.31
N LEU A 342 -14.88 -16.07 -4.07
CA LEU A 342 -15.93 -16.91 -4.67
C LEU A 342 -15.94 -16.84 -6.21
N ARG A 343 -15.76 -15.64 -6.78
CA ARG A 343 -15.62 -15.48 -8.24
C ARG A 343 -14.38 -16.19 -8.79
N ARG A 344 -13.24 -16.12 -8.09
CA ARG A 344 -12.01 -16.85 -8.50
C ARG A 344 -12.24 -18.36 -8.49
N ALA A 345 -12.87 -18.90 -7.44
CA ALA A 345 -13.19 -20.32 -7.34
C ALA A 345 -14.14 -20.77 -8.47
N GLY A 346 -15.20 -20.00 -8.76
CA GLY A 346 -16.13 -20.30 -9.86
C GLY A 346 -15.51 -20.24 -11.26
N ARG A 347 -14.44 -19.46 -11.47
CA ARG A 347 -13.68 -19.44 -12.73
C ARG A 347 -12.81 -20.68 -12.91
N VAL A 348 -12.30 -21.24 -11.82
CA VAL A 348 -11.48 -22.47 -11.85
C VAL A 348 -12.36 -23.71 -12.13
N THR A 349 -13.63 -23.68 -11.73
CA THR A 349 -14.56 -24.80 -11.93
C THR A 349 -15.35 -24.75 -13.25
N ALA A 350 -15.33 -23.63 -13.97
CA ALA A 350 -15.97 -23.52 -15.28
C ALA A 350 -15.12 -24.22 -16.36
N PRO A 351 -15.68 -25.18 -17.13
CA PRO A 351 -14.94 -25.81 -18.23
C PRO A 351 -14.55 -24.75 -19.27
N HIS A 352 -13.28 -24.75 -19.67
CA HIS A 352 -12.79 -23.96 -20.78
C HIS A 352 -13.66 -24.27 -22.01
N PRO A 353 -14.27 -23.29 -22.70
CA PRO A 353 -14.98 -23.59 -23.94
C PRO A 353 -13.94 -24.16 -24.90
N ALA A 354 -14.08 -25.45 -25.21
CA ALA A 354 -13.24 -26.14 -26.17
C ALA A 354 -13.19 -25.29 -27.43
N GLY A 355 -11.95 -25.01 -27.90
CA GLY A 355 -11.72 -24.24 -29.10
C GLY A 355 -12.60 -24.77 -30.24
N SER A 356 -13.35 -23.85 -30.84
CA SER A 356 -14.00 -24.11 -32.12
C SER A 356 -12.90 -24.34 -33.14
N ASP A 357 -12.61 -25.61 -33.39
CA ASP A 357 -11.85 -26.11 -34.53
C ASP A 357 -12.59 -25.70 -35.81
N HIS A 358 -12.33 -24.48 -36.29
CA HIS A 358 -12.72 -24.05 -37.62
C HIS A 358 -11.79 -24.70 -38.63
N ARG A 359 -12.13 -25.93 -39.00
CA ARG A 359 -11.65 -26.57 -40.23
C ARG A 359 -12.00 -25.67 -41.41
N HIS A 360 -10.98 -25.07 -42.03
CA HIS A 360 -11.09 -24.42 -43.33
C HIS A 360 -11.52 -25.46 -44.39
N HIS A 361 -12.80 -25.44 -44.76
CA HIS A 361 -13.25 -25.96 -46.05
C HIS A 361 -12.97 -24.93 -47.14
N GLN A 362 -11.87 -25.12 -47.87
CA GLN A 362 -11.67 -24.45 -49.16
C GLN A 362 -12.53 -25.13 -50.21
N HIS A 363 -13.61 -24.45 -50.61
CA HIS A 363 -14.37 -24.79 -51.80
C HIS A 363 -13.59 -24.39 -53.05
N HIS A 364 -13.19 -25.40 -53.84
CA HIS A 364 -12.82 -25.21 -55.24
C HIS A 364 -14.00 -24.62 -56.02
N ARG A 365 -13.83 -23.42 -56.58
CA ARG A 365 -14.63 -22.94 -57.72
C ARG A 365 -13.73 -22.87 -58.94
N HIS A 366 -14.07 -23.70 -59.93
CA HIS A 366 -13.64 -23.58 -61.31
C HIS A 366 -13.99 -22.21 -61.88
N HIS A 367 -13.03 -21.52 -62.49
CA HIS A 367 -13.33 -20.65 -63.62
C HIS A 367 -12.24 -20.72 -64.69
N GLN A 368 -12.70 -20.58 -65.92
CA GLN A 368 -12.07 -20.99 -67.17
C GLN A 368 -11.07 -19.94 -67.69
N HIS A 369 -10.04 -20.46 -68.37
CA HIS A 369 -9.29 -19.91 -69.51
C HIS A 369 -9.03 -18.39 -69.63
N ARG A 370 -7.75 -18.03 -69.66
CA ARG A 370 -7.13 -17.48 -70.88
C ARG A 370 -5.59 -17.53 -70.87
N THR A 371 -5.08 -18.25 -71.87
CA THR A 371 -3.81 -18.08 -72.63
C THR A 371 -2.83 -17.00 -72.15
N GLY A 372 -1.59 -17.36 -71.85
CA GLY A 372 -0.50 -17.18 -72.82
C GLY A 372 0.62 -16.32 -72.20
N PRO A 373 1.84 -16.29 -72.79
CA PRO A 373 2.93 -17.06 -72.22
C PRO A 373 4.19 -16.24 -71.85
N THR A 374 5.17 -16.99 -71.34
CA THR A 374 6.63 -16.84 -71.48
C THR A 374 7.43 -15.87 -70.60
N HIS A 375 8.37 -16.52 -69.88
CA HIS A 375 9.78 -16.17 -69.63
C HIS A 375 10.08 -14.93 -68.76
N ALA A 376 11.13 -14.88 -67.95
CA ALA A 376 12.09 -15.80 -67.36
C ALA A 376 12.98 -14.91 -66.46
N SER A 377 13.49 -15.46 -65.35
CA SER A 377 14.69 -15.00 -64.61
C SER A 377 14.71 -13.54 -64.11
N ALA A 378 14.83 -13.26 -62.82
CA ALA A 378 15.87 -13.66 -61.88
C ALA A 378 15.46 -13.23 -60.47
#